data_AF-A0A0K8VCL0-F1
#
_entry.id   AF-A0A0K8VCL0-F1
#
_cell.length_a   1.000
_cell.length_b   1.000
_cell.length_c   1.000
_cell.angle_alpha   90.00
_cell.angle_beta   90.00
_cell.angle_gamma   90.00
#
_symmetry.space_group_name_H-M   'P 1'
#
loop_
_entity.id
_entity.type
_entity.pdbx_description
1 polymer ?
#
loop_
_entity_poly.entity_id
_entity_poly.type
_entity_poly.pdbx_seq_one_letter_code
_entity_poly.pdbx_strand_id
1 'polypeptide(L)'
;MYPSQSNANIGGGPRVSPNEEHLQHQSPQHQQQQNMNYNTDQTKQQHTDTTSSSQQQINPNKKIAKKAYVKIVEQPASKALRFRYECEGRSAGSIPGVNSTPEMKTFPTIEIVGYKGRAVVVVSCVTKDAPYR
;
A
#
# COMPACT_ATOMS: atom_id res chain seq x y z
N MET A 1 39.80 -28.77 -35.88
CA MET A 1 40.22 -30.20 -35.89
C MET A 1 39.98 -30.76 -34.49
N TYR A 2 39.31 -31.91 -34.40
CA TYR A 2 38.81 -32.67 -33.22
C TYR A 2 39.96 -33.32 -32.38
N PRO A 3 39.74 -33.93 -31.18
CA PRO A 3 38.59 -34.79 -30.76
C PRO A 3 38.00 -34.49 -29.34
N SER A 4 36.69 -34.62 -29.10
CA SER A 4 35.88 -35.81 -28.76
C SER A 4 36.53 -36.82 -27.80
N GLN A 5 36.08 -36.85 -26.55
CA GLN A 5 36.10 -38.05 -25.73
C GLN A 5 34.74 -38.26 -25.06
N SER A 6 34.06 -39.27 -25.56
CA SER A 6 32.99 -40.02 -24.94
C SER A 6 33.51 -40.76 -23.70
N ASN A 7 32.74 -40.76 -22.61
CA ASN A 7 32.70 -41.92 -21.73
C ASN A 7 31.32 -42.07 -21.12
N ALA A 8 30.64 -43.14 -21.50
CA ALA A 8 29.47 -43.65 -20.82
C ALA A 8 29.93 -44.46 -19.60
N ASN A 9 29.27 -44.31 -18.45
CA ASN A 9 29.16 -45.43 -17.53
C ASN A 9 27.85 -45.40 -16.74
N ILE A 10 27.38 -46.61 -16.49
CA ILE A 10 26.07 -47.09 -16.07
C ILE A 10 26.01 -47.21 -14.54
N GLY A 11 24.80 -47.05 -13.98
CA GLY A 11 24.43 -47.52 -12.64
C GLY A 11 24.03 -46.36 -11.72
N GLY A 12 22.86 -46.30 -11.08
CA GLY A 12 21.96 -47.37 -10.67
C GLY A 12 21.75 -47.27 -9.15
N GLY A 13 20.60 -46.74 -8.72
CA GLY A 13 20.08 -46.92 -7.35
C GLY A 13 19.92 -45.64 -6.50
N PRO A 14 18.74 -45.41 -5.87
CA PRO A 14 18.54 -44.32 -4.93
C PRO A 14 19.11 -44.71 -3.55
N ARG A 15 19.98 -43.87 -2.97
CA ARG A 15 20.40 -44.01 -1.57
C ARG A 15 19.53 -43.11 -0.68
N VAL A 16 18.79 -43.78 0.19
CA VAL A 16 17.96 -43.26 1.29
C VAL A 16 18.76 -42.45 2.31
N SER A 17 18.13 -41.37 2.79
CA SER A 17 18.56 -40.51 3.91
C SER A 17 18.52 -41.23 5.26
N PRO A 18 19.42 -40.89 6.19
CA PRO A 18 19.16 -41.03 7.61
C PRO A 18 19.25 -39.67 8.30
N ASN A 19 18.19 -39.25 9.00
CA ASN A 19 18.25 -38.47 10.23
C ASN A 19 16.82 -38.27 10.77
N GLU A 20 16.48 -39.10 11.74
CA GLU A 20 15.35 -38.90 12.65
C GLU A 20 15.94 -38.85 14.06
N GLU A 21 15.85 -37.69 14.72
CA GLU A 21 15.90 -37.62 16.18
C GLU A 21 14.72 -36.78 16.67
N HIS A 22 14.00 -37.39 17.59
CA HIS A 22 12.73 -36.97 18.16
C HIS A 22 13.02 -36.50 19.59
N LEU A 23 12.74 -35.24 19.94
CA LEU A 23 12.64 -34.86 21.34
C LEU A 23 11.49 -33.88 21.58
N GLN A 24 10.43 -34.43 22.16
CA GLN A 24 9.32 -33.74 22.80
C GLN A 24 9.81 -33.01 24.05
N HIS A 25 9.39 -31.76 24.28
CA HIS A 25 9.25 -31.23 25.65
C HIS A 25 8.08 -30.23 25.74
N GLN A 26 7.24 -30.49 26.74
CA GLN A 26 6.00 -29.80 27.10
C GLN A 26 6.23 -28.49 27.88
N SER A 27 5.24 -27.60 27.79
CA SER A 27 5.00 -26.35 28.51
C SER A 27 4.89 -26.46 30.05
N PRO A 28 4.95 -25.32 30.78
CA PRO A 28 3.71 -24.83 31.42
C PRO A 28 3.53 -23.30 31.44
N GLN A 29 2.32 -22.89 31.83
CA GLN A 29 1.68 -21.58 31.64
C GLN A 29 1.81 -20.58 32.83
N HIS A 30 1.30 -19.35 32.58
CA HIS A 30 0.57 -18.40 33.47
C HIS A 30 1.29 -17.21 34.16
N GLN A 31 0.93 -15.97 33.72
CA GLN A 31 0.40 -14.84 34.52
C GLN A 31 0.00 -13.67 33.57
N GLN A 32 -1.28 -13.30 33.43
CA GLN A 32 -1.98 -12.17 34.09
C GLN A 32 -1.18 -10.84 34.04
N GLN A 33 -1.65 -9.65 33.66
CA GLN A 33 -2.96 -8.99 33.59
C GLN A 33 -2.66 -7.59 32.95
N GLN A 34 -3.48 -6.96 32.12
CA GLN A 34 -4.43 -5.91 32.51
C GLN A 34 -5.10 -5.33 31.24
N ASN A 35 -6.42 -5.22 31.31
CA ASN A 35 -7.25 -4.49 30.35
C ASN A 35 -7.25 -3.01 30.78
N MET A 36 -6.75 -2.09 29.95
CA MET A 36 -6.96 -0.66 30.19
C MET A 36 -8.09 -0.16 29.29
N ASN A 37 -9.28 -0.17 29.87
CA ASN A 37 -10.44 0.55 29.38
C ASN A 37 -10.31 2.01 29.84
N TYR A 38 -10.17 2.95 28.91
CA TYR A 38 -10.35 4.36 29.22
C TYR A 38 -11.48 4.92 28.39
N ASN A 39 -12.61 5.11 29.05
CA ASN A 39 -13.52 6.20 28.76
C ASN A 39 -13.88 6.89 30.07
N THR A 40 -13.43 8.13 30.27
CA THR A 40 -14.06 9.14 31.15
C THR A 40 -13.52 10.52 30.76
N ASP A 41 -14.37 11.24 30.04
CA ASP A 41 -14.80 12.65 30.17
C ASP A 41 -14.06 13.72 31.03
N GLN A 42 -14.20 14.96 30.51
CA GLN A 42 -14.09 16.32 31.12
C GLN A 42 -12.67 16.95 31.24
N THR A 43 -12.36 18.20 30.81
CA THR A 43 -13.10 19.48 30.88
C THR A 43 -12.58 20.58 29.90
N LYS A 44 -13.54 21.42 29.47
CA LYS A 44 -13.58 22.83 28.96
C LYS A 44 -12.32 23.73 28.99
N GLN A 45 -12.14 24.48 27.89
CA GLN A 45 -11.93 25.95 27.78
C GLN A 45 -12.36 26.40 26.36
N GLN A 46 -13.63 26.76 26.13
CA GLN A 46 -14.16 28.13 25.93
C GLN A 46 -13.17 29.21 25.45
N HIS A 47 -13.26 29.56 24.17
CA HIS A 47 -13.28 30.97 23.73
C HIS A 47 -14.45 31.18 22.76
N THR A 48 -15.15 32.27 23.02
CA THR A 48 -16.38 32.75 22.40
C THR A 48 -16.05 33.63 21.20
N ASP A 49 -16.58 33.31 20.03
CA ASP A 49 -16.79 34.33 19.00
C ASP A 49 -18.29 34.51 18.78
N THR A 50 -18.70 35.71 19.14
CA THR A 50 -20.05 36.27 19.17
C THR A 50 -20.69 36.24 17.79
N THR A 51 -21.80 35.51 17.69
CA THR A 51 -22.73 35.55 16.56
C THR A 51 -23.38 36.92 16.47
N SER A 52 -22.93 37.75 15.53
CA SER A 52 -23.75 38.83 14.99
C SER A 52 -24.83 38.22 14.10
N SER A 53 -26.06 38.26 14.60
CA SER A 53 -27.29 37.83 13.94
C SER A 53 -27.63 38.74 12.75
N SER A 54 -27.09 38.45 11.58
CA SER A 54 -27.77 38.78 10.32
C SER A 54 -28.53 37.54 9.86
N GLN A 55 -29.86 37.57 9.99
CA GLN A 55 -30.77 36.55 9.48
C GLN A 55 -30.59 36.43 7.97
N GLN A 56 -29.77 35.48 7.52
CA GLN A 56 -29.69 35.11 6.11
C GLN A 56 -30.85 34.15 5.82
N GLN A 57 -31.80 34.63 5.04
CA GLN A 57 -32.89 33.84 4.48
C GLN A 57 -32.30 32.61 3.78
N ILE A 58 -32.66 31.42 4.25
CA ILE A 58 -32.21 30.15 3.67
C ILE A 58 -32.98 29.98 2.37
N ASN A 59 -32.38 30.41 1.26
CA ASN A 59 -32.90 30.12 -0.08
C ASN A 59 -32.85 28.60 -0.30
N PRO A 60 -34.00 27.90 -0.41
CA PRO A 60 -34.05 26.43 -0.55
C PRO A 60 -33.49 25.94 -1.90
N ASN A 61 -33.07 26.87 -2.77
CA ASN A 61 -32.57 26.59 -4.12
C ASN A 61 -31.04 26.63 -4.24
N LYS A 62 -30.30 26.80 -3.14
CA LYS A 62 -28.84 26.67 -3.18
C LYS A 62 -28.47 25.19 -3.20
N LYS A 63 -28.33 24.61 -4.39
CA LYS A 63 -27.69 23.29 -4.53
C LYS A 63 -26.33 23.36 -3.84
N ILE A 64 -26.17 22.61 -2.76
CA ILE A 64 -24.88 22.44 -2.08
C ILE A 64 -23.99 21.69 -3.08
N ALA A 65 -23.25 22.44 -3.89
CA ALA A 65 -22.28 21.87 -4.80
C ALA A 65 -21.23 21.15 -3.95
N LYS A 66 -21.17 19.82 -4.07
CA LYS A 66 -20.16 19.01 -3.38
C LYS A 66 -18.78 19.54 -3.80
N LYS A 67 -17.90 19.76 -2.81
CA LYS A 67 -16.52 20.20 -3.06
C LYS A 67 -15.79 19.17 -3.93
N ALA A 68 -15.05 19.63 -4.94
CA ALA A 68 -14.25 18.75 -5.78
C ALA A 68 -13.17 18.02 -4.98
N TYR A 69 -12.90 16.76 -5.33
CA TYR A 69 -11.88 15.94 -4.67
C TYR A 69 -11.27 14.93 -5.65
N VAL A 70 -10.15 14.35 -5.26
CA VAL A 70 -9.46 13.30 -6.01
C VAL A 70 -9.79 11.94 -5.40
N LYS A 71 -10.13 10.98 -6.25
CA LYS A 71 -10.35 9.57 -5.88
C LYS A 71 -9.33 8.71 -6.60
N ILE A 72 -8.65 7.81 -5.88
CA ILE A 72 -7.85 6.77 -6.52
C ILE A 72 -8.80 5.67 -6.99
N VAL A 73 -8.79 5.37 -8.29
CA VAL A 73 -9.63 4.32 -8.90
C VAL A 73 -8.83 3.03 -9.15
N GLU A 74 -7.51 3.14 -9.31
CA GLU A 74 -6.60 2.00 -9.34
C GLU A 74 -5.32 2.34 -8.58
N GLN A 75 -4.97 1.48 -7.62
CA GLN A 75 -3.75 1.61 -6.82
C GLN A 75 -2.52 1.09 -7.59
N PRO A 76 -1.31 1.58 -7.29
CA PRO A 76 -0.08 0.95 -7.76
C PRO A 76 0.07 -0.45 -7.17
N ALA A 77 0.57 -1.39 -7.97
CA ALA A 77 0.95 -2.71 -7.50
C ALA A 77 2.13 -2.61 -6.52
N SER A 78 2.03 -3.29 -5.37
CA SER A 78 2.95 -3.11 -4.25
C SER A 78 4.38 -3.62 -4.47
N LYS A 79 4.58 -4.60 -5.38
CA LYS A 79 5.87 -5.27 -5.60
C LYS A 79 6.16 -5.59 -7.07
N ALA A 80 5.78 -4.68 -7.97
CA ALA A 80 5.87 -4.96 -9.39
C ALA A 80 7.07 -4.30 -10.11
N LEU A 81 7.75 -3.37 -9.45
CA LEU A 81 8.87 -2.64 -10.04
C LEU A 81 10.04 -2.56 -9.06
N ARG A 82 11.28 -2.57 -9.58
CA ARG A 82 12.46 -2.23 -8.78
C ARG A 82 12.88 -0.80 -9.01
N PHE A 83 13.19 -0.09 -7.92
CA PHE A 83 13.87 1.19 -7.99
C PHE A 83 15.29 1.01 -8.56
N ARG A 84 15.73 2.03 -9.29
CA ARG A 84 16.99 2.03 -10.04
C ARG A 84 17.82 3.22 -9.59
N TYR A 85 19.12 3.00 -9.45
CA TYR A 85 20.06 4.11 -9.26
C TYR A 85 20.33 4.80 -10.60
N GLU A 86 20.68 6.07 -10.55
CA GLU A 86 21.01 6.87 -11.74
C GLU A 86 22.18 6.27 -12.53
N CYS A 87 23.17 5.69 -11.84
CA CYS A 87 24.36 5.10 -12.47
C CYS A 87 24.09 3.83 -13.30
N GLU A 88 22.89 3.25 -13.24
CA GLU A 88 22.54 2.05 -14.03
C GLU A 88 22.28 2.35 -15.51
N GLY A 89 22.04 3.62 -15.86
CA GLY A 89 21.86 4.05 -17.26
C GLY A 89 20.60 3.51 -17.95
N ARG A 90 19.60 3.05 -17.20
CA ARG A 90 18.32 2.54 -17.74
C ARG A 90 17.14 3.11 -16.95
N SER A 91 16.04 3.43 -17.63
CA SER A 91 14.79 3.82 -16.99
C SER A 91 14.19 2.65 -16.18
N ALA A 92 13.51 2.94 -15.07
CA ALA A 92 12.88 1.91 -14.25
C ALA A 92 11.70 1.20 -14.94
N GLY A 93 11.07 1.82 -15.94
CA GLY A 93 9.79 1.40 -16.50
C GLY A 93 8.61 2.00 -15.74
N SER A 94 7.38 1.68 -16.16
CA SER A 94 6.15 2.17 -15.52
C SER A 94 5.75 1.31 -14.34
N ILE A 95 5.24 1.92 -13.27
CA ILE A 95 4.60 1.20 -12.15
C ILE A 95 3.25 0.67 -12.65
N PRO A 96 2.99 -0.64 -12.63
CA PRO A 96 1.70 -1.18 -13.02
C PRO A 96 0.66 -0.99 -11.91
N GLY A 97 -0.61 -1.06 -12.28
CA GLY A 97 -1.73 -1.06 -11.34
C GLY A 97 -1.94 -2.43 -10.69
N VAL A 98 -2.65 -2.47 -9.57
CA VAL A 98 -2.94 -3.70 -8.81
C VAL A 98 -3.66 -4.78 -9.62
N ASN A 99 -4.42 -4.40 -10.65
CA ASN A 99 -5.18 -5.33 -11.48
C ASN A 99 -4.46 -5.68 -12.79
N SER A 100 -3.21 -5.24 -12.95
CA SER A 100 -2.45 -5.47 -14.17
C SER A 100 -2.10 -6.95 -14.30
N THR A 101 -2.38 -7.53 -15.46
CA THR A 101 -1.93 -8.88 -15.83
C THR A 101 -0.87 -8.80 -16.95
N PRO A 102 -0.17 -9.90 -17.27
CA PRO A 102 0.75 -9.93 -18.41
C PRO A 102 0.07 -9.59 -19.74
N GLU A 103 -1.19 -10.00 -19.91
CA GLU A 103 -1.99 -9.80 -21.12
C GLU A 103 -2.68 -8.43 -21.14
N MET A 104 -3.08 -7.91 -19.98
CA MET A 104 -3.78 -6.64 -19.83
C MET A 104 -3.06 -5.73 -18.85
N LYS A 105 -2.26 -4.81 -19.39
CA LYS A 105 -1.52 -3.85 -18.58
C LYS A 105 -2.44 -2.73 -18.11
N THR A 106 -2.48 -2.51 -16.81
CA THR A 106 -3.18 -1.38 -16.18
C THR A 106 -2.20 -0.55 -15.35
N PHE A 107 -2.61 0.65 -14.93
CA PHE A 107 -1.72 1.63 -14.31
C PHE A 107 -2.41 2.35 -13.14
N PRO A 108 -1.63 2.92 -12.20
CA PRO A 108 -2.19 3.78 -11.16
C PRO A 108 -3.04 4.89 -11.79
N THR A 109 -4.29 4.99 -11.37
CA THR A 109 -5.27 5.87 -12.00
C THR A 109 -6.07 6.63 -10.94
N ILE A 110 -6.32 7.92 -11.19
CA ILE A 110 -7.15 8.79 -10.37
C ILE A 110 -8.34 9.35 -11.15
N GLU A 111 -9.36 9.79 -10.43
CA GLU A 111 -10.54 10.49 -10.93
C GLU A 111 -10.70 11.81 -10.16
N ILE A 112 -10.92 12.92 -10.87
CA ILE A 112 -11.29 14.21 -10.27
C ILE A 112 -12.82 14.30 -10.25
N VAL A 113 -13.41 14.14 -9.06
CA VAL A 113 -14.87 14.10 -8.90
C VAL A 113 -15.40 15.49 -8.60
N GLY A 114 -16.53 15.85 -9.22
CA GLY A 114 -17.20 17.14 -8.96
C GLY A 114 -16.54 18.34 -9.64
N TYR A 115 -15.67 18.12 -10.63
CA TYR A 115 -15.03 19.17 -11.42
C TYR A 115 -15.12 18.88 -12.91
N LYS A 116 -15.35 19.92 -13.72
CA LYS A 116 -15.32 19.86 -15.19
C LYS A 116 -14.55 21.06 -15.71
N GLY A 117 -13.41 20.82 -16.34
CA GLY A 117 -12.50 21.86 -16.81
C GLY A 117 -11.08 21.33 -16.97
N ARG A 118 -10.15 22.23 -17.31
CA ARG A 118 -8.72 21.90 -17.37
C ARG A 118 -8.16 21.80 -15.95
N ALA A 119 -7.33 20.79 -15.72
CA ALA A 119 -6.64 20.57 -14.44
C ALA A 119 -5.19 20.15 -14.68
N VAL A 120 -4.33 20.36 -13.68
CA VAL A 120 -2.95 19.89 -13.64
C VAL A 120 -2.82 18.93 -12.47
N VAL A 121 -2.18 17.78 -12.70
CA VAL A 121 -1.93 16.76 -11.68
C VAL A 121 -0.42 16.70 -11.44
N VAL A 122 -0.01 16.82 -10.18
CA VAL A 122 1.37 16.64 -9.74
C VAL A 122 1.45 15.35 -8.94
N VAL A 123 2.47 14.55 -9.23
CA VAL A 123 2.73 13.28 -8.54
C VAL A 123 4.10 13.36 -7.89
N SER A 124 4.20 12.90 -6.65
CA SER A 124 5.44 12.88 -5.88
C SER A 124 5.49 11.60 -5.05
N CYS A 125 6.70 11.09 -4.83
CA CYS A 125 6.90 9.99 -3.88
C CYS A 125 6.89 10.56 -2.46
N VAL A 126 6.34 9.81 -1.52
CA VAL A 126 6.36 10.17 -0.10
C VAL A 126 6.85 9.02 0.77
N THR A 127 7.27 9.32 1.99
CA THR A 127 7.52 8.32 3.02
C THR A 127 6.25 7.56 3.40
N LYS A 128 6.40 6.27 3.77
CA LYS A 128 5.28 5.41 4.18
C LYS A 128 4.60 5.90 5.48
N ASP A 129 5.41 6.35 6.43
CA ASP A 129 4.97 6.67 7.78
C ASP A 129 4.75 8.18 7.95
N ALA A 130 3.86 8.53 8.90
CA ALA A 130 3.57 9.91 9.24
C ALA A 130 4.73 10.55 10.02
N PRO A 131 5.02 11.85 9.84
CA PRO A 131 4.45 12.72 8.81
C PRO A 131 4.96 12.34 7.41
N TYR A 132 4.05 12.24 6.44
CA TYR A 132 4.42 11.95 5.05
C TYR A 132 5.28 13.08 4.51
N ARG A 133 6.47 12.75 4.01
CA ARG A 133 7.44 13.68 3.43
C ARG A 133 7.77 13.28 2.01
#